data_AF-A0A354UTJ9-F1
#
_entry.id   AF-A0A354UTJ9-F1
#
_cell.length_a   1.000
_cell.length_b   1.000
_cell.length_c   1.000
_cell.angle_alpha   90.00
_cell.angle_beta   90.00
_cell.angle_gamma   90.00
#
_symmetry.space_group_name_H-M   'P 1'
#
loop_
_entity.id
_entity.type
_entity.pdbx_description
1 polymer ?
#
loop_
_entity_poly.entity_id
_entity_poly.type
_entity_poly.pdbx_seq_one_letter_code
_entity_poly.pdbx_strand_id
1 'polypeptide(L)'
;MKKVVYSIKKVRNSDEKLSGFGFINDEGTLLCKCVSKAGKRYTRAFDEVEQHCHPIIGKENEFKGYVTMYYNDVPLYNKEHDNYDVRDIEVEYSVWYK
;
A
#
# COMPACT_ATOMS: atom_id res chain seq x y z
N MET A 1 -14.58 -12.02 1.90
CA MET A 1 -14.11 -10.67 2.35
C MET A 1 -14.04 -10.53 3.87
N LYS A 2 -12.83 -10.33 4.42
CA LYS A 2 -12.57 -10.14 5.86
C LYS A 2 -12.31 -8.66 6.17
N LYS A 3 -13.05 -8.06 7.11
CA LYS A 3 -12.78 -6.70 7.58
C LYS A 3 -11.54 -6.69 8.48
N VAL A 4 -10.62 -5.76 8.24
CA VAL A 4 -9.36 -5.63 9.01
C VAL A 4 -9.07 -4.18 9.36
N VAL A 5 -8.28 -3.98 10.42
CA VAL A 5 -7.53 -2.75 10.66
C VAL A 5 -6.16 -2.91 10.01
N TYR A 6 -5.67 -1.89 9.31
CA TYR A 6 -4.39 -1.95 8.63
C TYR A 6 -3.49 -0.74 8.91
N SER A 7 -2.20 -0.92 8.67
CA SER A 7 -1.16 0.11 8.67
C SER A 7 -0.16 -0.20 7.55
N ILE A 8 0.00 0.73 6.61
CA ILE A 8 0.85 0.60 5.43
C ILE A 8 1.83 1.78 5.39
N LYS A 9 3.10 1.50 5.08
CA LYS A 9 4.15 2.52 4.91
C LYS A 9 5.00 2.19 3.70
N LYS A 10 5.42 3.20 2.93
CA LYS A 10 6.48 3.00 1.92
C LYS A 10 7.79 2.69 2.62
N VAL A 11 8.55 1.71 2.14
CA VAL A 11 9.82 1.32 2.77
C VAL A 11 10.87 2.41 2.60
N ARG A 12 11.02 2.96 1.39
CA ARG A 12 12.00 4.02 1.09
C ARG A 12 11.59 5.43 1.53
N ASN A 13 10.36 5.62 2.01
CA ASN A 13 9.86 6.90 2.51
C ASN A 13 8.78 6.67 3.58
N SER A 14 9.22 6.35 4.80
CA SER A 14 8.35 5.84 5.88
C SER A 14 7.56 6.89 6.64
N ASP A 15 7.80 8.18 6.36
CA ASP A 15 7.17 9.30 7.06
C ASP A 15 5.66 9.38 6.74
N GLU A 16 5.28 8.94 5.54
CA GLU A 16 3.88 8.80 5.15
C GLU A 16 3.35 7.40 5.51
N LYS A 17 2.35 7.39 6.39
CA LYS A 17 1.61 6.19 6.80
C LYS A 17 0.17 6.26 6.33
N LEU A 18 -0.31 5.18 5.71
CA LEU A 18 -1.73 4.97 5.41
C LEU A 18 -2.29 3.95 6.41
N SER A 19 -3.31 4.32 7.19
CA SER A 19 -3.93 3.41 8.15
C SER A 19 -5.43 3.64 8.26
N GLY A 20 -6.17 2.59 8.61
CA GLY A 20 -7.62 2.66 8.77
C GLY A 20 -8.26 1.28 8.72
N PHE A 21 -9.53 1.25 8.34
CA PHE A 21 -10.27 0.01 8.11
C PHE A 21 -10.26 -0.34 6.62
N GLY A 22 -10.05 -1.62 6.34
CA GLY A 22 -10.07 -2.18 4.99
C GLY A 22 -10.74 -3.54 4.95
N PHE A 23 -10.68 -4.17 3.78
CA PHE A 23 -11.18 -5.51 3.56
C PHE A 23 -10.14 -6.32 2.80
N ILE A 24 -9.86 -7.53 3.25
CA ILE A 24 -9.13 -8.52 2.47
C ILE A 24 -10.15 -9.32 1.66
N ASN A 25 -10.00 -9.36 0.34
CA ASN A 25 -10.85 -10.18 -0.53
C ASN A 25 -10.36 -11.64 -0.55
N ASP A 26 -11.05 -12.50 -1.28
CA ASP A 26 -10.75 -13.94 -1.29
C ASP A 26 -9.48 -14.28 -2.12
N GLU A 27 -8.92 -13.29 -2.82
CA GLU A 27 -7.66 -13.38 -3.57
C GLU A 27 -6.44 -12.93 -2.73
N GLY A 28 -6.67 -12.47 -1.50
CA GLY A 28 -5.62 -11.96 -0.62
C GLY A 28 -5.28 -10.48 -0.83
N THR A 29 -6.04 -9.74 -1.63
CA THR A 29 -5.86 -8.30 -1.87
C THR A 29 -6.46 -7.48 -0.73
N LEU A 30 -5.68 -6.54 -0.18
CA LEU A 30 -6.14 -5.56 0.80
C LEU A 30 -6.73 -4.33 0.12
N LEU A 31 -8.02 -4.11 0.32
CA LEU A 31 -8.78 -2.97 -0.18
C LEU A 31 -8.90 -1.88 0.90
N CYS A 32 -8.20 -0.77 0.68
CA CYS A 32 -8.17 0.39 1.54
C CYS A 32 -9.15 1.47 1.03
N LYS A 33 -10.15 1.85 1.84
CA LYS A 33 -10.98 3.02 1.53
C LYS A 33 -10.24 4.30 1.92
N CYS A 34 -10.01 5.17 0.94
CA CYS A 34 -9.23 6.38 1.09
C CYS A 34 -10.03 7.62 0.67
N VAL A 35 -9.60 8.78 1.15
CA VAL A 35 -10.11 10.09 0.74
C VAL A 35 -8.92 10.88 0.21
N SER A 36 -9.03 11.38 -1.02
CA SER A 36 -7.98 12.21 -1.63
C SER A 36 -7.90 13.57 -0.94
N LYS A 37 -6.82 14.33 -1.19
CA LYS A 37 -6.70 15.71 -0.71
C LYS A 37 -7.86 16.61 -1.15
N ALA A 38 -8.46 16.31 -2.31
CA ALA A 38 -9.63 17.00 -2.84
C ALA A 38 -10.98 16.49 -2.29
N GLY A 39 -10.97 15.61 -1.28
CA GLY A 39 -12.18 15.05 -0.66
C GLY A 39 -12.85 13.91 -1.46
N LYS A 40 -12.37 13.60 -2.67
CA LYS A 40 -12.90 12.49 -3.47
C LYS A 40 -12.53 11.15 -2.84
N ARG A 41 -13.53 10.30 -2.62
CA ARG A 41 -13.36 8.92 -2.13
C ARG A 41 -12.81 8.03 -3.25
N TYR A 42 -11.90 7.14 -2.89
CA TYR A 42 -11.38 6.11 -3.79
C TYR A 42 -10.99 4.86 -3.00
N THR A 43 -10.84 3.74 -3.70
CA THR A 43 -10.32 2.50 -3.12
C THR A 43 -8.91 2.28 -3.65
N ARG A 44 -7.97 2.02 -2.75
CA ARG A 44 -6.61 1.59 -3.12
C ARG A 44 -6.50 0.10 -2.83
N ALA A 45 -6.02 -0.67 -3.81
CA ALA A 45 -5.76 -2.09 -3.67
C ALA A 45 -4.26 -2.31 -3.44
N PHE A 46 -3.94 -3.24 -2.55
CA PHE A 46 -2.61 -3.80 -2.37
C PHE A 46 -2.75 -5.30 -2.57
N ASP A 47 -2.33 -5.76 -3.74
CA ASP A 47 -2.41 -7.17 -4.11
C ASP A 47 -1.37 -7.99 -3.34
N GLU A 48 -1.61 -9.30 -3.31
CA GLU A 48 -0.70 -10.28 -2.73
C GLU A 48 -0.43 -10.13 -1.20
N VAL A 49 -1.30 -9.41 -0.48
CA VAL A 49 -1.10 -9.13 0.94
C VAL A 49 -1.17 -10.40 1.80
N GLU A 50 -2.11 -11.30 1.57
CA GLU A 50 -2.17 -12.56 2.34
C GLU A 50 -1.03 -13.53 1.99
N GLN A 51 -0.49 -13.43 0.79
CA GLN A 51 0.62 -14.25 0.29
C GLN A 51 1.94 -13.84 0.95
N HIS A 52 2.16 -12.52 1.11
CA HIS A 52 3.43 -11.98 1.61
C HIS A 52 3.40 -11.50 3.07
N CYS A 53 2.22 -11.44 3.71
CA CYS A 53 2.12 -11.13 5.14
C CYS A 53 1.98 -12.40 5.97
N HIS A 54 2.84 -12.55 6.97
CA HIS A 54 2.87 -13.72 7.83
C HIS A 54 2.45 -13.39 9.26
N PRO A 55 1.93 -14.37 10.02
CA PRO A 55 1.59 -14.20 11.42
C PRO A 55 2.77 -13.67 12.24
N ILE A 56 2.50 -12.74 13.15
CA ILE A 56 3.49 -12.23 14.08
C ILE A 56 3.54 -13.13 15.32
N ILE A 57 4.73 -13.68 15.61
CA ILE A 57 4.94 -14.56 16.77
C ILE A 57 4.52 -13.82 18.07
N GLY A 58 3.65 -14.48 18.85
CA GLY A 58 3.15 -13.93 20.11
C GLY A 58 2.07 -12.85 19.98
N LYS A 59 1.53 -12.61 18.78
CA LYS A 59 0.42 -11.68 18.54
C LYS A 59 -0.71 -12.38 17.81
N GLU A 60 -1.82 -12.58 18.51
CA GLU A 60 -2.98 -13.26 17.94
C GLU A 60 -3.63 -12.41 16.83
N ASN A 61 -3.87 -13.04 15.68
CA ASN A 61 -4.52 -12.45 14.50
C ASN A 61 -3.80 -11.23 13.91
N GLU A 62 -2.52 -11.02 14.22
CA GLU A 62 -1.72 -9.95 13.62
C GLU A 62 -0.77 -10.50 12.57
N PHE A 63 -0.73 -9.82 11.43
CA PHE A 63 0.06 -10.23 10.27
C PHE A 63 0.90 -9.06 9.79
N LYS A 64 2.10 -9.35 9.31
CA LYS A 64 3.00 -8.35 8.74
C LYS A 64 3.80 -8.91 7.58
N GLY A 65 4.03 -8.09 6.57
CA GLY A 65 4.80 -8.43 5.39
C GLY A 65 5.23 -7.21 4.60
N TYR A 66 5.77 -7.49 3.41
CA TYR A 66 6.13 -6.50 2.43
C TYR A 66 5.44 -6.85 1.12
N VAL A 67 4.89 -5.85 0.44
CA VAL A 67 4.31 -6.00 -0.91
C VAL A 67 4.90 -4.96 -1.83
N THR A 68 5.10 -5.35 -3.08
CA THR A 68 5.67 -4.48 -4.10
C THR A 68 4.58 -4.09 -5.10
N MET A 69 4.45 -2.79 -5.35
CA MET A 69 3.56 -2.26 -6.39
C MET A 69 4.37 -1.68 -7.55
N TYR A 70 3.97 -2.05 -8.76
CA TYR A 70 4.50 -1.51 -10.01
C TYR A 70 3.56 -0.43 -10.53
N TYR A 71 4.09 0.77 -10.76
CA TYR A 71 3.38 1.87 -11.38
C TYR A 71 4.03 2.19 -12.71
N ASN A 72 3.24 2.12 -13.77
CA ASN A 72 3.69 2.44 -15.11
C ASN A 72 3.38 3.90 -15.45
N ASP A 73 4.16 4.46 -16.37
CA ASP A 73 3.95 5.80 -16.94
C ASP A 73 3.84 6.93 -15.90
N VAL A 74 4.63 6.87 -14.81
CA VAL A 74 4.58 7.89 -13.76
C VAL A 74 5.33 9.15 -14.19
N PRO A 75 4.68 10.32 -14.26
CA PRO A 75 5.36 11.58 -14.54
C PRO A 75 6.14 12.02 -13.29
N LEU A 76 7.46 12.00 -13.39
CA LEU A 76 8.37 12.44 -12.34
C LEU A 76 9.06 13.73 -12.77
N TYR A 77 9.00 14.76 -11.91
CA TYR A 77 9.64 16.03 -12.19
C TYR A 77 11.17 15.89 -12.12
N ASN A 78 11.84 16.19 -13.23
CA ASN A 78 13.28 16.20 -13.37
C ASN A 78 13.79 17.64 -13.22
N LYS A 79 14.47 17.90 -12.10
CA LYS A 79 15.01 19.23 -11.77
C LYS A 79 16.16 19.65 -12.68
N GLU A 80 16.91 18.71 -13.25
CA GLU A 80 18.08 19.01 -14.08
C GLU A 80 17.68 19.53 -15.47
N HIS A 81 16.59 19.00 -16.01
CA HIS A 81 16.07 19.36 -17.33
C HIS A 81 14.81 20.23 -17.30
N ASP A 82 14.37 20.65 -16.10
CA ASP A 82 13.15 21.43 -15.84
C ASP A 82 11.91 20.91 -16.60
N ASN A 83 11.73 19.59 -16.59
CA ASN A 83 10.66 18.91 -17.30
C ASN A 83 10.12 17.71 -16.51
N TYR A 84 9.10 17.02 -17.05
CA TYR A 84 8.62 15.75 -16.52
C TYR A 84 9.10 14.60 -17.39
N ASP A 85 9.82 13.66 -16.77
CA ASP A 85 10.12 12.37 -17.37
C ASP A 85 8.99 11.39 -17.04
N VAL A 86 8.66 10.51 -17.99
CA VAL A 86 7.74 9.39 -17.76
C VAL A 86 8.57 8.15 -17.44
N ARG A 87 8.34 7.52 -16.28
CA ARG A 87 9.08 6.32 -15.86
C ARG A 87 8.17 5.29 -15.20
N ASP A 88 8.54 4.03 -15.37
CA ASP A 88 8.00 2.95 -14.56
C ASP A 88 8.74 2.90 -13.23
N ILE A 89 7.99 2.81 -12.13
CA ILE A 89 8.55 2.76 -10.79
C ILE A 89 8.03 1.57 -10.00
N GLU A 90 8.93 0.98 -9.24
CA GLU A 90 8.65 -0.05 -8.26
C GLU A 90 8.65 0.56 -6.87
N VAL A 91 7.59 0.30 -6.09
CA VAL A 91 7.46 0.80 -4.72
C VAL A 91 7.13 -0.34 -3.78
N GLU A 92 8.04 -0.61 -2.86
CA GLU A 92 7.85 -1.56 -1.76
C GLU A 92 7.14 -0.91 -0.58
N TYR A 93 6.15 -1.62 -0.04
CA TYR A 93 5.34 -1.22 1.10
C TYR A 93 5.46 -2.23 2.23
N SER A 94 5.72 -1.76 3.45
CA SER A 94 5.52 -2.56 4.65
C SER A 94 4.04 -2.51 5.03
N VAL A 95 3.44 -3.69 5.17
CA VAL A 95 2.02 -3.88 5.49
C VAL A 95 1.90 -4.58 6.84
N TRP A 96 1.00 -4.08 7.67
CA TRP A 96 0.54 -4.74 8.89
C TRP A 96 -1.00 -4.71 8.92
N TYR A 97 -1.63 -5.80 9.35
CA TYR A 97 -3.08 -5.83 9.57
C TYR A 97 -3.52 -6.76 10.72
N LYS A 98 -4.74 -6.54 11.19
CA LYS A 98 -5.44 -7.31 12.24
C LYS A 98 -6.94 -7.43 11.96
#